data_AF-A0A965MPJ4-F1
#
_entry.id   AF-A0A965MPJ4-F1
#
_cell.length_a   1.000
_cell.length_b   1.000
_cell.length_c   1.000
_cell.angle_alpha   90.00
_cell.angle_beta   90.00
_cell.angle_gamma   90.00
#
_symmetry.space_group_name_H-M   'P 1'
#
loop_
_entity.id
_entity.type
_entity.pdbx_description
1 polymer ?
#
loop_
_entity_poly.entity_id
_entity_poly.type
_entity_poly.pdbx_seq_one_letter_code
_entity_poly.pdbx_strand_id
1 'polypeptide(L)'
;MSDFIKSQSEVKANLVHQIRSIIDAAEAEKRGLTAEENQTIDRIESAIEDAQRSIAVAERTEVRRAEAEQAAGAFVPQTVETRSEADIFRALAHGEIRSHTFESRFFFFFFF
;
A
#
# COMPACT_ATOMS: atom_id res chain seq x y z
N MET A 1 0.74 3.47 -11.49
CA MET A 1 1.75 4.35 -10.86
C MET A 1 1.00 5.30 -9.96
N SER A 2 1.35 5.40 -8.68
CA SER A 2 0.63 6.29 -7.76
C SER A 2 0.89 7.77 -8.09
N ASP A 3 -0.08 8.64 -7.79
CA ASP A 3 0.04 10.09 -8.02
C ASP A 3 1.23 10.70 -7.27
N PHE A 4 1.59 10.12 -6.12
CA PHE A 4 2.77 10.48 -5.36
C PHE A 4 4.08 10.17 -6.11
N ILE A 5 4.20 8.98 -6.72
CA ILE A 5 5.40 8.64 -7.49
C ILE A 5 5.52 9.58 -8.71
N LYS A 6 4.39 9.90 -9.35
CA LYS A 6 4.37 10.83 -10.48
C LYS A 6 4.84 12.24 -10.06
N SER A 7 4.28 12.80 -8.99
CA SER A 7 4.67 14.12 -8.52
C SER A 7 6.14 14.18 -8.10
N GLN A 8 6.65 13.15 -7.44
CA GLN A 8 8.08 13.07 -7.10
C GLN A 8 8.97 12.93 -8.34
N SER A 9 8.53 12.23 -9.37
CA SER A 9 9.25 12.14 -10.65
C SER A 9 9.32 13.50 -11.35
N GLU A 10 8.25 14.29 -11.30
CA GLU A 10 8.23 15.66 -11.82
C GLU A 10 9.17 16.58 -11.03
N VAL A 11 9.16 16.50 -9.69
CA VAL A 11 10.11 17.23 -8.84
C VAL A 11 11.55 16.90 -9.22
N LYS A 12 11.90 15.62 -9.35
CA LYS A 12 13.23 15.18 -9.78
C LYS A 12 13.61 15.78 -11.14
N ALA A 13 12.71 15.73 -12.12
CA ALA A 13 12.96 16.27 -13.46
C ALA A 13 13.21 17.79 -13.41
N ASN A 14 12.43 18.52 -12.61
CA ASN A 14 12.60 19.96 -12.42
C ASN A 14 13.95 20.30 -11.76
N LEU A 15 14.37 19.54 -10.75
CA LEU A 15 15.66 19.74 -10.09
C LEU A 15 16.83 19.48 -11.03
N VAL A 16 16.76 18.42 -11.85
CA VAL A 16 17.78 18.14 -12.89
C VAL A 16 17.84 19.27 -13.91
N HIS A 17 16.70 19.82 -14.31
CA HIS A 17 16.66 20.98 -15.21
C HIS A 17 17.30 22.22 -14.58
N GLN A 18 17.12 22.45 -13.28
CA GLN A 18 17.76 23.57 -12.57
C GLN A 18 19.29 23.45 -12.57
N ILE A 19 19.83 22.25 -12.29
CA ILE A 19 21.29 22.02 -12.38
C ILE A 19 21.80 22.34 -13.78
N ARG A 20 21.12 21.83 -14.82
CA ARG A 20 21.50 22.11 -16.22
C ARG A 20 21.50 23.60 -16.51
N SER A 21 20.46 24.33 -16.08
CA SER A 21 20.38 25.78 -16.28
C SER A 21 21.53 26.54 -15.62
N ILE A 22 22.04 26.09 -14.47
CA ILE A 22 23.18 26.69 -13.79
C ILE A 22 24.46 26.44 -14.61
N ILE A 23 24.66 25.20 -15.07
CA ILE A 23 25.80 24.83 -15.90
C ILE A 23 25.79 25.60 -17.23
N ASP A 24 24.65 25.64 -17.91
CA ASP A 24 24.48 26.34 -19.18
C ASP A 24 24.77 27.85 -19.04
N ALA A 25 24.40 28.47 -17.90
CA ALA A 25 24.71 29.87 -17.63
C ALA A 25 26.23 30.09 -17.45
N ALA A 26 26.89 29.23 -16.69
CA ALA A 26 28.35 29.29 -16.51
C ALA A 26 29.10 29.08 -17.85
N GLU A 27 28.62 28.15 -18.69
CA GLU A 27 29.18 27.89 -20.03
C GLU A 27 28.96 29.08 -20.98
N ALA A 28 27.77 29.69 -20.97
CA ALA A 28 27.47 30.88 -21.77
C ALA A 28 28.40 32.04 -21.43
N GLU A 29 28.76 32.18 -20.16
CA GLU A 29 29.73 33.16 -19.66
C GLU A 29 31.20 32.74 -19.88
N LYS A 30 31.44 31.53 -20.42
CA LYS A 30 32.77 30.91 -20.63
C LYS A 30 33.63 30.89 -19.36
N ARG A 31 32.98 30.75 -18.20
CA ARG A 31 33.64 30.64 -16.90
C ARG A 31 33.37 29.27 -16.29
N GLY A 32 34.18 28.91 -15.30
CA GLY A 32 33.86 27.80 -14.43
C GLY A 32 32.69 28.13 -13.49
N LEU A 33 32.18 27.09 -12.83
CA LEU A 33 31.22 27.22 -11.74
C LEU A 33 31.87 27.97 -10.57
N THR A 34 31.17 28.96 -10.07
CA THR A 34 31.55 29.68 -8.85
C THR A 34 31.33 28.81 -7.62
N ALA A 35 31.91 29.20 -6.49
CA ALA A 35 31.71 28.49 -5.22
C ALA A 35 30.22 28.47 -4.80
N GLU A 36 29.47 29.54 -5.06
CA GLU A 36 28.04 29.65 -4.74
C GLU A 36 27.18 28.72 -5.61
N GLU A 37 27.51 28.61 -6.90
CA GLU A 37 26.84 27.70 -7.82
C GLU A 37 27.13 26.24 -7.48
N ASN A 38 28.38 25.90 -7.15
CA ASN A 38 28.73 24.55 -6.68
C ASN A 38 27.94 24.18 -5.41
N GLN A 39 27.91 25.07 -4.42
CA GLN A 39 27.13 24.84 -3.20
C GLN A 39 25.62 24.71 -3.48
N THR A 40 25.12 25.37 -4.53
CA THR A 40 23.72 25.26 -4.94
C THR A 40 23.46 23.94 -5.65
N ILE A 41 24.35 23.52 -6.54
CA ILE A 41 24.30 22.21 -7.20
C ILE A 41 24.34 21.09 -6.14
N ASP A 42 25.26 21.13 -5.18
CA ASP A 42 25.35 20.14 -4.10
C ASP A 42 24.03 20.00 -3.31
N ARG A 43 23.37 21.12 -3.02
CA ARG A 43 22.05 21.12 -2.36
C ARG A 43 20.97 20.52 -3.24
N ILE A 44 20.97 20.83 -4.53
CA ILE A 44 20.00 20.27 -5.48
C ILE A 44 20.24 18.77 -5.66
N GLU A 45 21.49 18.32 -5.71
CA GLU A 45 21.85 16.90 -5.78
C GLU A 45 21.34 16.14 -4.57
N SER A 46 21.55 16.66 -3.35
CA SER A 46 20.96 16.07 -2.14
C SER A 46 19.43 15.97 -2.22
N ALA A 47 18.76 17.00 -2.75
CA ALA A 47 17.31 16.99 -2.92
C ALA A 47 16.84 15.97 -3.98
N ILE A 48 17.62 15.77 -5.05
CA ILE A 48 17.37 14.72 -6.06
C ILE A 48 17.47 13.35 -5.41
N GLU A 49 18.48 13.11 -4.58
CA GLU A 49 18.62 11.84 -3.87
C GLU A 49 17.45 11.59 -2.92
N ASP A 50 16.99 12.60 -2.18
CA ASP A 50 15.81 12.50 -1.32
C ASP A 50 14.54 12.14 -2.09
N ALA A 51 14.34 12.77 -3.25
CA ALA A 51 13.22 12.44 -4.14
C ALA A 51 13.33 11.00 -4.66
N GLN A 52 14.52 10.54 -5.06
CA GLN A 52 14.76 9.17 -5.49
C GLN A 52 14.51 8.14 -4.38
N ARG A 53 14.98 8.41 -3.15
CA ARG A 53 14.70 7.58 -1.97
C ARG A 53 13.20 7.47 -1.72
N SER A 54 12.49 8.59 -1.80
CA SER A 54 11.04 8.64 -1.61
C SER A 54 10.27 7.84 -2.67
N ILE A 55 10.66 7.94 -3.94
CA ILE A 55 10.10 7.14 -5.03
C ILE A 55 10.31 5.64 -4.77
N ALA A 56 11.54 5.22 -4.44
CA ALA A 56 11.85 3.82 -4.22
C ALA A 56 11.06 3.22 -3.05
N VAL A 57 10.89 3.98 -1.96
CA VAL A 57 10.06 3.56 -0.81
C VAL A 57 8.59 3.44 -1.19
N ALA A 58 8.07 4.41 -1.95
CA ALA A 58 6.70 4.39 -2.43
C ALA A 58 6.45 3.18 -3.35
N GLU A 59 7.31 2.95 -4.35
CA GLU A 59 7.23 1.79 -5.25
C GLU A 59 7.21 0.47 -4.48
N ARG A 60 8.12 0.31 -3.51
CA ARG A 60 8.15 -0.91 -2.67
C ARG A 60 6.88 -1.07 -1.84
N THR A 61 6.29 0.02 -1.39
CA THR A 61 5.05 0.00 -0.61
C THR A 61 3.85 -0.36 -1.48
N GLU A 62 3.77 0.17 -2.70
CA GLU A 62 2.76 -0.18 -3.69
C GLU A 62 2.81 -1.68 -4.04
N VAL A 63 4.01 -2.24 -4.24
CA VAL A 63 4.17 -3.69 -4.50
C VAL A 63 3.65 -4.52 -3.33
N ARG A 64 4.07 -4.21 -2.09
CA ARG A 64 3.59 -4.94 -0.90
C ARG A 64 2.08 -4.79 -0.70
N ARG A 65 1.52 -3.63 -1.01
CA ARG A 65 0.09 -3.40 -0.95
C ARG A 65 -0.67 -4.25 -1.96
N ALA A 66 -0.18 -4.31 -3.21
CA ALA A 66 -0.77 -5.15 -4.24
C ALA A 66 -0.71 -6.64 -3.87
N GLU A 67 0.39 -7.10 -3.27
CA GLU A 67 0.52 -8.47 -2.75
C GLU A 67 -0.46 -8.74 -1.59
N ALA A 68 -0.60 -7.80 -0.66
CA ALA A 68 -1.54 -7.92 0.45
C ALA A 68 -3.00 -7.91 -0.01
N GLU A 69 -3.35 -7.07 -0.99
CA GLU A 69 -4.69 -7.04 -1.61
C GLU A 69 -5.00 -8.36 -2.32
N GLN A 70 -4.02 -8.96 -3.02
CA GLN A 70 -4.18 -10.29 -3.62
C GLN A 70 -4.37 -11.39 -2.56
N ALA A 71 -3.59 -11.36 -1.48
CA ALA A 71 -3.72 -12.32 -0.38
C ALA A 71 -5.06 -12.16 0.37
N ALA A 72 -5.53 -10.93 0.58
CA ALA A 72 -6.81 -10.64 1.20
C ALA A 72 -8.00 -11.07 0.30
N GLY A 73 -7.89 -10.86 -1.02
CA GLY A 73 -8.87 -11.36 -1.99
C GLY A 73 -8.91 -12.89 -2.05
N ALA A 74 -7.78 -13.56 -1.85
CA ALA A 74 -7.72 -15.02 -1.70
C ALA A 74 -8.26 -15.52 -0.35
N PHE A 75 -8.24 -14.66 0.68
CA PHE A 75 -8.80 -14.91 2.00
C PHE A 75 -10.22 -14.34 2.16
N VAL A 76 -11.05 -14.34 1.12
CA VAL A 76 -12.49 -14.21 1.36
C VAL A 76 -12.90 -15.48 2.11
N PRO A 77 -13.25 -15.42 3.42
CA PRO A 77 -13.83 -16.58 4.06
C PRO A 77 -15.06 -16.91 3.24
N GLN A 78 -15.12 -18.12 2.67
CA GLN A 78 -16.41 -18.64 2.24
C GLN A 78 -17.28 -18.53 3.48
N THR A 79 -18.22 -17.59 3.47
CA THR A 79 -19.35 -17.60 4.38
C THR A 79 -20.09 -18.86 4.02
N VAL A 80 -19.60 -19.99 4.52
CA VAL A 80 -20.43 -21.13 4.79
C VAL A 80 -21.46 -20.53 5.73
N GLU A 81 -22.66 -20.27 5.21
CA GLU A 81 -23.81 -20.03 6.05
C GLU A 81 -24.03 -21.31 6.86
N THR A 82 -23.23 -21.50 7.90
CA THR A 82 -23.65 -22.28 9.05
C THR A 82 -24.81 -21.49 9.62
N ARG A 83 -26.03 -21.75 9.12
CA ARG A 83 -27.24 -21.39 9.84
C ARG A 83 -27.05 -21.93 11.24
N SER A 84 -26.81 -21.04 12.20
CA SER A 84 -26.53 -21.47 13.55
C SER A 84 -27.78 -22.14 14.09
N GLU A 85 -27.64 -23.06 15.04
CA GLU A 85 -28.79 -23.70 15.67
C GLU A 85 -29.77 -22.64 16.23
N ALA A 86 -29.26 -21.49 16.70
CA ALA A 86 -30.07 -20.36 17.13
C ALA A 86 -30.94 -19.75 16.00
N ASP A 87 -30.43 -19.68 14.77
CA ASP A 87 -31.19 -19.22 13.60
C ASP A 87 -32.25 -20.23 13.16
N ILE A 88 -31.96 -21.52 13.35
CA ILE A 88 -32.91 -22.62 13.12
C ILE A 88 -34.01 -22.61 14.19
N PHE A 89 -33.65 -22.40 15.46
CA PHE A 89 -34.60 -22.21 16.56
C PHE A 89 -35.51 -21.01 16.35
N ARG A 90 -34.96 -19.88 15.90
CA ARG A 90 -35.74 -18.68 15.60
C ARG A 90 -36.73 -18.92 14.44
N ALA A 91 -36.30 -19.59 13.37
CA ALA A 91 -37.18 -19.95 12.25
C ALA A 91 -38.27 -20.96 12.65
N LEU A 92 -37.97 -21.90 13.57
CA LEU A 92 -38.97 -22.79 14.17
C LEU A 92 -39.99 -22.00 15.02
N ALA A 93 -39.52 -21.01 15.79
CA ALA A 93 -40.38 -20.18 16.65
C ALA A 93 -41.30 -19.24 15.85
N HIS A 94 -40.85 -18.72 14.72
CA HIS A 94 -41.68 -17.91 13.81
C HIS A 94 -42.60 -18.75 12.91
N GLY A 95 -42.51 -20.08 12.96
CA GLY A 95 -43.34 -21.00 12.18
C GLY A 95 -42.92 -21.13 10.71
N GLU A 96 -41.74 -20.64 10.33
CA GLU A 96 -41.18 -20.78 8.98
C GLU A 96 -40.74 -22.22 8.68
N ILE A 97 -40.34 -22.97 9.73
CA ILE A 97 -39.96 -24.38 9.66
C ILE A 97 -40.90 -25.17 10.57
N ARG A 98 -41.40 -26.32 10.10
CA ARG A 98 -42.37 -27.14 10.85
C ARG A 98 -41.73 -28.16 11.80
N SER A 99 -40.47 -28.51 11.58
CA SER A 99 -39.72 -29.46 12.41
C SER A 99 -38.23 -29.44 12.06
N HIS A 100 -37.36 -29.53 13.07
CA HIS A 100 -35.92 -29.74 12.93
C HIS A 100 -35.44 -30.65 14.06
N THR A 101 -34.58 -31.63 13.75
CA THR A 101 -34.02 -32.57 14.73
C THR A 101 -32.67 -32.06 15.21
N PHE A 102 -32.55 -31.76 16.49
CA PHE A 102 -31.28 -31.38 17.10
C PHE A 102 -30.56 -32.62 17.63
N GLU A 103 -29.39 -32.93 17.10
CA GLU A 103 -28.54 -33.99 17.64
C GLU A 103 -27.78 -33.49 18.87
N SER A 104 -28.21 -33.91 20.06
CA SER A 104 -27.45 -33.67 21.28
C SER A 104 -26.26 -34.63 21.33
N ARG A 105 -25.04 -34.11 21.12
CA ARG A 105 -23.82 -34.86 21.41
C ARG A 105 -23.68 -35.03 22.93
N PHE A 106 -24.20 -36.13 23.45
CA PHE A 106 -24.00 -36.51 24.85
C PHE A 106 -22.54 -36.93 25.04
N PHE A 107 -21.72 -36.05 25.62
CA PHE A 107 -20.34 -36.36 25.95
C PHE A 107 -20.33 -37.24 27.21
N PHE A 108 -20.15 -38.55 27.04
CA PHE A 108 -20.03 -39.47 28.15
C PHE A 108 -18.65 -39.26 28.80
N PHE A 109 -18.59 -38.49 29.89
CA PHE A 109 -17.38 -38.37 30.69
C PHE A 109 -17.22 -39.67 31.50
N PHE A 110 -16.37 -40.57 31.01
CA PHE A 110 -16.02 -41.80 31.72
C PHE A 110 -15.15 -41.41 32.92
N PHE A 111 -15.73 -41.42 34.12
CA PHE A 111 -15.00 -41.24 35.37
C PHE A 111 -14.29 -42.56 35.71
N PHE A 112 -12.96 -42.53 35.82
CA PHE A 112 -12.10 -43.67 36.13
C PHE A 112 -12.12 -44.02 37.63
#